data_AF-A0A495FB67-F1
#
_entry.id   AF-A0A495FB67-F1
#
_cell.length_a   1.000
_cell.length_b   1.000
_cell.length_c   1.000
_cell.angle_alpha   90.00
_cell.angle_beta   90.00
_cell.angle_gamma   90.00
#
_symmetry.space_group_name_H-M   'P 1'
#
loop_
_entity.id
_entity.type
_entity.pdbx_description
1 polymer ?
#
loop_
_entity_poly.entity_id
_entity_poly.type
_entity_poly.pdbx_seq_one_letter_code
_entity_poly.pdbx_strand_id
1 'polypeptide(L)' 'MSTHGKTPTLRVIVDRGRCCGYGLCAQLCPEVYKLDENGLVYVESELIPGGLEEEAREGAAACPAEALVIEAIQS' A
#
# COMPACT_ATOMS: atom_id res chain seq x y z
N MET A 1 -4.37 24.26 -14.91
CA MET A 1 -3.73 23.30 -13.99
C MET A 1 -4.68 22.12 -13.84
N SER A 2 -4.69 21.23 -14.82
CA SER A 2 -5.66 20.13 -14.88
C SER A 2 -5.26 19.05 -13.91
N THR A 3 -5.84 19.07 -12.71
CA THR A 3 -5.84 17.95 -11.77
C THR A 3 -6.66 16.82 -12.38
N HIS A 4 -6.10 16.09 -13.34
CA HIS A 4 -6.68 14.82 -13.77
C HIS A 4 -6.57 13.89 -12.58
N GLY A 5 -7.65 13.76 -11.82
CA GLY A 5 -7.83 12.70 -10.84
C GLY A 5 -7.73 11.39 -11.58
N LYS A 6 -6.53 10.79 -11.58
CA LYS A 6 -6.33 9.42 -12.04
C LYS A 6 -7.20 8.54 -11.15
N THR A 7 -8.24 7.95 -11.75
CA THR A 7 -9.01 6.90 -11.10
C THR A 7 -8.05 5.80 -10.64
N PRO A 8 -8.12 5.36 -9.38
CA PRO A 8 -7.28 4.27 -8.90
C PRO A 8 -7.56 3.01 -9.74
N THR A 9 -6.51 2.37 -10.25
CA THR A 9 -6.61 1.11 -11.00
C THR A 9 -6.06 -0.08 -10.21
N LEU A 10 -5.42 0.19 -9.08
CA LEU A 10 -4.85 -0.79 -8.18
C LEU A 10 -5.44 -0.65 -6.79
N ARG A 11 -5.54 -1.78 -6.10
CA ARG A 11 -5.82 -1.83 -4.67
C ARG A 11 -4.75 -2.61 -3.92
N VAL A 12 -4.59 -2.29 -2.65
CA VAL A 12 -3.77 -3.02 -1.70
C VAL A 12 -4.67 -3.89 -0.81
N ILE A 13 -4.26 -5.14 -0.64
CA ILE A 13 -4.81 -6.07 0.34
C ILE A 13 -3.78 -6.25 1.44
N VAL A 14 -4.22 -6.08 2.68
CA VAL A 14 -3.37 -6.16 3.87
C VAL A 14 -3.74 -7.38 4.71
N ASP A 15 -2.83 -8.34 4.84
CA ASP A 15 -2.93 -9.43 5.79
C ASP A 15 -2.23 -9.05 7.11
N ARG A 16 -3.01 -8.49 8.03
CA ARG A 16 -2.50 -8.11 9.35
C ARG A 16 -2.07 -9.30 10.21
N GLY A 17 -2.54 -10.51 9.91
CA GLY A 17 -2.11 -11.73 10.62
C GLY A 17 -0.68 -12.15 10.25
N ARG A 18 -0.23 -11.81 9.04
CA ARG A 18 1.16 -12.03 8.60
C ARG A 18 2.10 -10.88 8.93
N CYS A 19 1.58 -9.68 9.20
CA CYS A 19 2.43 -8.52 9.45
C CYS A 19 3.19 -8.64 10.78
N CYS A 20 4.52 -8.54 10.72
CA CYS A 20 5.39 -8.53 11.91
C CYS A 20 5.97 -7.14 12.24
N GLY A 21 5.47 -6.07 11.63
CA GLY A 21 5.86 -4.69 11.96
C GLY A 21 7.24 -4.25 11.47
N TYR A 22 7.74 -4.79 10.35
CA TYR A 22 9.04 -4.39 9.77
C TYR A 22 9.11 -2.93 9.32
N GLY A 23 7.98 -2.31 8.98
CA GLY A 23 7.90 -0.90 8.59
C GLY A 23 8.52 -0.54 7.24
N LEU A 24 8.99 -1.50 6.44
CA LEU A 24 9.61 -1.24 5.12
C LEU A 24 8.60 -0.68 4.11
N CYS A 25 7.37 -1.19 4.11
CA CYS A 25 6.30 -0.70 3.25
C CYS A 25 6.01 0.79 3.48
N ALA A 26 5.89 1.21 4.74
CA ALA A 26 5.67 2.61 5.11
C ALA A 26 6.90 3.50 4.84
N GLN A 27 8.11 2.94 4.78
CA GLN A 27 9.30 3.71 4.38
C GLN A 27 9.34 3.96 2.87
N LEU A 28 8.91 2.99 2.07
CA LEU A 28 8.93 3.08 0.59
C LEU A 28 7.74 3.88 0.04
N CYS A 29 6.54 3.66 0.59
CA CYS A 29 5.33 4.39 0.19
C CYS A 29 4.53 4.83 1.41
N PRO A 30 4.99 5.86 2.15
CA PRO A 30 4.31 6.38 3.35
C PRO A 30 2.95 7.00 3.04
N GLU A 31 2.65 7.32 1.78
CA GLU A 31 1.35 7.84 1.38
C GLU A 31 0.25 6.76 1.39
N VAL A 32 0.61 5.51 1.06
CA VAL A 32 -0.32 4.37 1.05
C VAL A 32 -0.26 3.58 2.36
N TYR A 33 0.95 3.23 2.79
CA TYR A 33 1.17 2.38 3.96
C TYR A 33 1.46 3.21 5.20
N LYS A 34 0.64 3.01 6.23
CA LYS A 34 0.80 3.62 7.55
C LYS A 34 1.09 2.53 8.58
N LEU A 35 1.72 2.91 9.69
CA LEU A 35 1.92 2.03 10.83
C LEU A 35 1.08 2.52 11.99
N ASP A 36 0.36 1.61 12.64
CA ASP A 36 -0.43 1.94 13.83
C ASP A 36 0.45 2.06 15.08
N GLU A 37 -0.18 2.29 16.23
CA GLU A 37 0.50 2.39 17.52
C GLU A 37 1.28 1.12 17.92
N ASN A 38 0.95 -0.03 17.35
CA ASN A 38 1.63 -1.31 17.56
C ASN A 38 2.72 -1.57 16.51
N GLY A 39 2.96 -0.62 15.59
CA GLY A 39 3.89 -0.77 14.48
C GLY A 39 3.37 -1.68 13.36
N LEU A 40 2.09 -2.06 13.37
CA LEU A 40 1.50 -2.91 12.34
C LEU A 40 0.99 -2.07 11.17
N VAL A 41 1.14 -2.61 9.96
CA VAL A 41 0.72 -1.92 8.76
C VAL A 41 -0.81 -1.80 8.69
N TYR A 42 -1.26 -0.62 8.30
CA TYR A 42 -2.63 -0.34 7.89
C TYR A 42 -2.62 0.64 6.72
N VAL A 43 -3.76 0.75 6.04
CA VAL A 43 -3.97 1.67 4.92
C VAL A 43 -5.24 2.46 5.20
N GLU A 44 -5.25 3.76 4.90
CA GLU A 44 -6.45 4.61 5.06
C GLU A 44 -7.49 4.32 3.97
N SER A 45 -7.03 3.87 2.81
CA SER A 45 -7.81 3.44 1.66
C SER A 45 -7.13 2.24 1.02
N GLU A 46 -7.90 1.21 0.68
CA GLU A 46 -7.40 0.09 -0.11
C GLU A 46 -7.08 0.51 -1.55
N LEU A 47 -7.66 1.61 -2.04
CA LEU A 47 -7.40 2.12 -3.37
C LEU A 47 -6.11 2.94 -3.41
N ILE A 48 -5.23 2.60 -4.35
CA ILE A 48 -3.93 3.25 -4.53
C ILE A 48 -4.12 4.50 -5.40
N PRO A 49 -3.80 5.71 -4.90
CA PRO A 49 -3.89 6.92 -5.69
C PRO A 49 -3.05 6.82 -6.97
N GLY A 50 -3.59 7.34 -8.06
CA GLY A 50 -2.86 7.33 -9.33
C GLY A 50 -1.56 8.13 -9.24
N GLY A 51 -0.46 7.51 -9.64
CA GLY A 51 0.88 8.08 -9.50
C GLY A 51 1.70 7.47 -8.36
N LEU A 52 1.10 6.67 -7.48
CA LEU A 52 1.79 5.91 -6.42
C LEU A 52 1.82 4.39 -6.70
N GLU A 53 1.52 4.01 -7.95
CA GLU A 53 1.35 2.61 -8.36
C GLU A 53 2.66 1.83 -8.24
N GLU A 54 3.79 2.44 -8.60
CA GLU A 54 5.12 1.84 -8.54
C GLU A 54 5.59 1.75 -7.09
N GLU A 55 5.58 2.86 -6.35
CA GLU A 55 6.01 2.93 -4.96
C GLU A 55 5.18 1.99 -4.08
N ALA A 56 3.87 1.89 -4.33
CA ALA A 56 3.02 0.96 -3.62
C ALA A 56 3.40 -0.50 -3.91
N ARG A 57 3.73 -0.85 -5.16
CA ARG A 57 4.21 -2.19 -5.51
C ARG A 57 5.55 -2.51 -4.87
N GLU A 58 6.50 -1.57 -4.90
CA GLU A 58 7.79 -1.71 -4.25
C GLU A 58 7.63 -1.90 -2.73
N GLY A 59 6.76 -1.09 -2.10
CA GLY A 59 6.45 -1.22 -0.67
C GLY A 59 5.85 -2.58 -0.29
N ALA A 60 4.97 -3.14 -1.14
CA ALA A 60 4.44 -4.48 -0.94
C ALA A 60 5.51 -5.55 -1.12
N ALA A 61 6.32 -5.48 -2.19
CA ALA A 61 7.37 -6.44 -2.50
C ALA A 61 8.51 -6.44 -1.46
N ALA A 62 8.75 -5.32 -0.79
CA ALA A 62 9.73 -5.21 0.27
C ALA A 62 9.28 -5.88 1.59
N CYS A 63 8.02 -6.30 1.71
CA CYS A 63 7.51 -6.93 2.92
C CYS A 63 8.08 -8.35 3.07
N PRO A 64 8.95 -8.63 4.07
CA PRO A 64 9.55 -9.96 4.22
C PRO A 64 8.54 -11.05 4.58
N ALA A 65 7.44 -10.65 5.21
CA ALA A 65 6.35 -11.56 5.57
C ALA A 65 5.30 -11.73 4.46
N GLU A 66 5.46 -11.02 3.34
CA GLU A 66 4.51 -10.93 2.22
C GLU A 66 3.07 -10.67 2.70
N ALA A 67 2.95 -9.76 3.67
CA ALA A 67 1.68 -9.38 4.28
C ALA A 67 0.85 -8.43 3.39
N LEU A 68 1.38 -8.02 2.24
CA LEU A 68 0.80 -7.00 1.36
C LEU A 68 0.70 -7.56 -0.06
N VAL A 69 -0.47 -7.42 -0.68
CA VAL A 69 -0.72 -7.84 -2.06
C VAL A 69 -1.31 -6.68 -2.83
N ILE A 70 -0.84 -6.46 -4.05
CA ILE A 70 -1.38 -5.44 -4.96
C ILE A 70 -2.15 -6.13 -6.08
N GLU A 71 -3.41 -5.76 -6.23
CA GLU A 71 -4.29 -6.29 -7.26
C GLU A 71 -4.78 -5.18 -8.18
N ALA A 72 -4.92 -5.50 -9.47
CA ALA A 72 -5.63 -4.64 -10.39
C ALA A 72 -7.13 -4.76 -10.15
N ILE A 73 -7.80 -3.62 -10.00
CA ILE A 73 -9.26 -3.58 -9.95
C ILE A 73 -9.77 -3.44 -11.38
N GLN A 74 -10.48 -4.46 -11.84
CA GLN A 74 -11.26 -4.41 -13.07
C GLN A 74 -12.69 -4.03 -12.68
N SER A 75 -13.13 -2.86 -13.11
CA SER A 75 -14.53 -2.47 -13.05
C SER A 75 -15.40 -3.33 -13.97
#